data_AF-A0A973Z2Z2-F1
#
_entry.id   AF-A0A973Z2Z2-F1
#
_cell.length_a   1.000
_cell.length_b   1.000
_cell.length_c   1.000
_cell.angle_alpha   90.00
_cell.angle_beta   90.00
_cell.angle_gamma   90.00
#
_symmetry.space_group_name_H-M   'P 1'
#
loop_
_entity.id
_entity.type
_entity.pdbx_description
1 polymer ?
#
loop_
_entity_poly.entity_id
_entity_poly.type
_entity_poly.pdbx_seq_one_letter_code
_entity_poly.pdbx_strand_id
1 'polypeptide(L)'
;MATIAPGGRGRIKPLDAILATAEKKSLKRSLGAFQLTLLGIGAVIGTGIFVLTAAAAQKAGPGMMVSFLVAGFVCAVAALCYSELASMVPVSGSAYTYSYAVMGEMMAWLVGWALILEYALGASAVAVGWSGFASGLLDGIGIHLPHALKVGPQIEWGFLQGGEVGGLFNLPAVLVVAFVTTLLVIGTKESATFNAVLVIIKVTALSIFLAVTLPMISGHAQNFEPFAPRGWGNPFSGSGTGILGAAASIFFAYVGFDAVSTAAEETKNPQRNVPIGLIGSLMICTVFYLLVAAGVVGAYGAS
;
A
#
# COMPACT_ATOMS: atom_id res chain seq x y z
N MET A 1 29.90 28.58 26.10
CA MET A 1 31.10 27.77 25.85
C MET A 1 30.72 26.30 26.07
N ALA A 2 30.16 25.66 25.05
CA ALA A 2 29.60 24.32 25.15
C ALA A 2 30.68 23.30 24.81
N THR A 3 31.10 22.54 25.81
CA THR A 3 32.04 21.41 25.69
C THR A 3 31.40 20.31 24.85
N ILE A 4 31.99 20.06 23.69
CA ILE A 4 31.73 18.91 22.82
C ILE A 4 32.38 17.70 23.50
N ALA A 5 31.57 16.73 23.95
CA ALA A 5 32.07 15.42 24.37
C ALA A 5 32.15 14.45 23.16
N PRO A 6 33.14 13.53 23.16
CA PRO A 6 33.59 12.82 21.96
C PRO A 6 32.75 11.57 21.63
N GLY A 7 32.98 11.03 20.43
CA GLY A 7 32.13 10.07 19.74
C GLY A 7 31.82 8.76 20.47
N GLY A 8 30.56 8.36 20.35
CA GLY A 8 30.08 6.99 20.54
C GLY A 8 29.22 6.61 19.34
N ARG A 9 29.50 5.46 18.73
CA ARG A 9 29.04 4.99 17.41
C ARG A 9 27.55 4.57 17.35
N GLY A 10 26.68 5.24 18.11
CA GLY A 10 25.26 4.91 18.24
C GLY A 10 24.52 5.96 19.06
N ARG A 11 24.34 7.16 18.49
CA ARG A 11 23.74 8.27 19.22
C ARG A 11 22.21 8.16 19.17
N ILE A 12 21.63 7.45 20.14
CA ILE A 12 20.18 7.50 20.40
C ILE A 12 19.87 8.91 20.90
N LYS A 13 19.02 9.69 20.19
CA LYS A 13 18.54 10.96 20.77
C LYS A 13 17.68 10.62 21.99
N PRO A 14 17.87 11.32 23.12
CA PRO A 14 16.99 11.13 24.26
C PRO A 14 15.55 11.42 23.83
N LEU A 15 14.62 10.56 24.26
CA LEU A 15 13.19 10.64 23.94
C LEU A 15 12.64 12.06 24.19
N ASP A 16 13.09 12.69 25.28
CA ASP A 16 12.73 14.05 25.67
C ASP A 16 13.09 15.10 24.61
N ALA A 17 14.21 14.93 23.90
CA ALA A 17 14.61 15.85 22.83
C ALA A 17 13.80 15.63 21.55
N ILE A 18 13.34 14.41 21.29
CA ILE A 18 12.43 14.11 20.18
C ILE A 18 11.05 14.72 20.48
N LEU A 19 10.54 14.52 21.70
CA LEU A 19 9.29 15.11 22.19
C LEU A 19 9.34 16.66 22.19
N ALA A 20 10.43 17.26 22.67
CA ALA A 20 10.59 18.72 22.70
C ALA A 20 10.72 19.36 21.30
N THR A 21 11.17 18.60 20.30
CA THR A 21 11.20 19.08 18.90
C THR A 21 9.81 19.01 18.27
N ALA A 22 9.04 17.96 18.59
CA ALA A 22 7.66 17.80 18.13
C ALA A 22 6.73 18.91 18.69
N GLU A 23 6.91 19.32 19.95
CA GLU A 23 6.16 20.44 20.54
C GLU A 23 6.44 21.79 19.86
N LYS A 24 7.67 22.04 19.39
CA LYS A 24 8.06 23.32 18.77
C LYS A 24 7.52 23.52 17.34
N LYS A 25 6.99 22.48 16.69
CA LYS A 25 6.44 22.53 15.32
C LYS A 25 5.02 21.94 15.24
N SER A 26 4.26 21.93 16.34
CA SER A 26 3.00 21.16 16.38
C SER A 26 1.95 21.72 15.41
N LEU A 27 1.54 20.87 14.47
CA LEU A 27 0.38 21.10 13.61
C LEU A 27 -0.92 21.08 14.44
N LYS A 28 -1.98 21.70 13.92
CA LYS A 28 -3.27 21.75 14.64
C LYS A 28 -3.86 20.34 14.74
N ARG A 29 -3.92 19.80 15.97
CA ARG A 29 -4.52 18.49 16.25
C ARG A 29 -6.01 18.49 15.91
N SER A 30 -6.36 17.97 14.74
CA SER A 30 -7.71 17.97 14.18
C SER A 30 -8.24 16.57 13.90
N LEU A 31 -7.37 15.59 13.69
CA LEU A 31 -7.71 14.23 13.29
C LEU A 31 -8.12 13.39 14.52
N GLY A 32 -9.23 12.66 14.40
CA GLY A 32 -9.64 11.62 15.34
C GLY A 32 -9.45 10.23 14.73
N ALA A 33 -9.82 9.19 15.48
CA ALA A 33 -9.70 7.80 15.04
C ALA A 33 -10.39 7.55 13.68
N PHE A 34 -11.58 8.11 13.45
CA PHE A 34 -12.32 7.91 12.19
C PHE A 34 -11.58 8.52 10.99
N GLN A 35 -11.08 9.76 11.11
CA GLN A 35 -10.30 10.38 10.03
C GLN A 35 -9.00 9.61 9.75
N LEU A 36 -8.36 9.08 10.79
CA LEU A 36 -7.17 8.22 10.64
C LEU A 36 -7.48 6.89 9.96
N THR A 37 -8.59 6.25 10.32
CA THR A 37 -9.05 5.04 9.62
C THR A 37 -9.31 5.32 8.15
N LEU A 38 -9.98 6.44 7.82
CA LEU A 38 -10.18 6.85 6.43
C LEU A 38 -8.86 7.14 5.70
N LEU A 39 -7.91 7.79 6.37
CA LEU A 39 -6.57 8.02 5.82
C LEU A 39 -5.87 6.70 5.49
N GLY A 40 -5.90 5.74 6.42
CA GLY A 40 -5.33 4.41 6.22
C GLY A 40 -6.01 3.66 5.08
N ILE A 41 -7.34 3.67 5.01
CA ILE A 41 -8.10 3.07 3.91
C ILE A 41 -7.71 3.73 2.57
N GLY A 42 -7.55 5.05 2.55
CA GLY A 42 -7.16 5.79 1.34
C GLY A 42 -5.76 5.47 0.84
N ALA A 43 -4.84 5.21 1.76
CA ALA A 43 -3.46 4.84 1.49
C ALA A 43 -3.33 3.39 1.03
N VAL A 44 -4.05 2.46 1.67
CA VAL A 44 -4.02 1.03 1.38
C VAL A 44 -4.82 0.69 0.12
N ILE A 45 -6.03 1.26 -0.05
CA ILE A 45 -6.84 1.04 -1.25
C ILE A 45 -6.28 1.84 -2.42
N GLY A 46 -5.45 1.17 -3.21
CA GLY A 46 -4.86 1.70 -4.44
C GLY A 46 -4.85 0.68 -5.56
N THR A 47 -3.80 0.71 -6.38
CA THR A 47 -3.64 -0.20 -7.53
C THR A 47 -3.56 -1.67 -7.15
N GLY A 48 -3.19 -2.00 -5.90
CA GLY A 48 -3.12 -3.36 -5.41
C GLY A 48 -4.40 -4.16 -5.63
N ILE A 49 -5.55 -3.65 -5.15
CA ILE A 49 -6.83 -4.35 -5.30
C ILE A 49 -7.32 -4.40 -6.76
N PHE A 50 -6.97 -3.41 -7.56
CA PHE A 50 -7.49 -3.28 -8.93
C PHE A 50 -6.65 -4.03 -9.97
N VAL A 51 -5.33 -4.12 -9.77
CA VAL A 51 -4.38 -4.73 -10.71
C VAL A 51 -3.85 -6.06 -10.18
N LEU A 52 -3.39 -6.10 -8.92
CA LEU A 52 -2.77 -7.31 -8.38
C LEU A 52 -3.77 -8.42 -8.09
N THR A 53 -5.06 -8.11 -7.93
CA THR A 53 -6.12 -9.11 -7.83
C THR A 53 -6.16 -9.99 -9.10
N ALA A 54 -6.06 -9.39 -10.29
CA ALA A 54 -6.02 -10.15 -11.54
C ALA A 54 -4.75 -11.01 -11.65
N ALA A 55 -3.59 -10.44 -11.30
CA ALA A 55 -2.32 -11.18 -11.27
C ALA A 55 -2.34 -12.33 -10.23
N ALA A 56 -2.99 -12.13 -9.09
CA ALA A 56 -3.14 -13.15 -8.06
C ALA A 56 -4.10 -14.27 -8.48
N ALA A 57 -5.18 -13.94 -9.18
CA ALA A 57 -6.05 -14.94 -9.80
C ALA A 57 -5.24 -15.84 -10.75
N GLN A 58 -4.40 -15.25 -11.61
CA GLN A 58 -3.52 -16.04 -12.49
C GLN A 58 -2.50 -16.90 -11.73
N LYS A 59 -2.05 -16.47 -10.54
CA LYS A 59 -1.05 -17.21 -9.74
C LYS A 59 -1.64 -18.28 -8.84
N ALA A 60 -2.84 -18.08 -8.28
CA ALA A 60 -3.43 -18.95 -7.25
C ALA A 60 -4.83 -19.46 -7.56
N GLY A 61 -5.50 -18.93 -8.59
CA GLY A 61 -6.91 -19.19 -8.85
C GLY A 61 -7.82 -18.69 -7.72
N PRO A 62 -8.95 -19.37 -7.43
CA PRO A 62 -9.81 -19.06 -6.30
C PRO A 62 -9.08 -19.01 -4.94
N GLY A 63 -7.98 -19.78 -4.84
CA GLY A 63 -7.08 -19.81 -3.68
C GLY A 63 -6.42 -18.47 -3.34
N MET A 64 -6.50 -17.47 -4.23
CA MET A 64 -6.07 -16.10 -3.93
C MET A 64 -6.77 -15.50 -2.71
N MET A 65 -7.97 -15.96 -2.35
CA MET A 65 -8.65 -15.53 -1.12
C MET A 65 -7.84 -15.91 0.12
N VAL A 66 -7.24 -17.11 0.13
CA VAL A 66 -6.32 -17.53 1.20
C VAL A 66 -5.04 -16.71 1.15
N SER A 67 -4.56 -16.35 -0.03
CA SER A 67 -3.41 -15.45 -0.18
C SER A 67 -3.64 -14.08 0.48
N PHE A 68 -4.83 -13.50 0.32
CA PHE A 68 -5.21 -12.26 0.99
C PHE A 68 -5.27 -12.41 2.52
N LEU A 69 -5.74 -13.56 3.03
CA LEU A 69 -5.72 -13.85 4.48
C LEU A 69 -4.30 -13.98 5.02
N VAL A 70 -3.42 -14.70 4.32
CA VAL A 70 -2.02 -14.86 4.72
C VAL A 70 -1.29 -13.52 4.73
N ALA A 71 -1.41 -12.74 3.65
CA ALA A 71 -0.82 -11.41 3.58
C ALA A 71 -1.39 -10.47 4.65
N GLY A 72 -2.72 -10.44 4.82
CA GLY A 72 -3.39 -9.63 5.82
C GLY A 72 -3.00 -9.98 7.25
N PHE A 73 -2.80 -11.27 7.56
CA PHE A 73 -2.32 -11.71 8.87
C PHE A 73 -0.90 -11.21 9.17
N VAL A 74 0.03 -11.31 8.21
CA VAL A 74 1.39 -10.77 8.36
C VAL A 74 1.34 -9.26 8.59
N CYS A 75 0.53 -8.54 7.82
CA CYS A 75 0.33 -7.10 8.01
C CYS A 75 -0.34 -6.77 9.35
N ALA A 76 -1.22 -7.62 9.87
CA ALA A 76 -1.89 -7.40 11.15
C ALA A 76 -0.91 -7.52 12.32
N VAL A 77 -0.02 -8.51 12.29
CA VAL A 77 1.07 -8.64 13.27
C VAL A 77 1.98 -7.42 13.22
N ALA A 78 2.38 -6.98 12.01
CA ALA A 78 3.16 -5.76 11.84
C ALA A 78 2.42 -4.52 12.40
N ALA A 79 1.14 -4.37 12.07
CA ALA A 79 0.31 -3.26 12.53
C ALA A 79 0.16 -3.22 14.07
N LEU A 80 0.13 -4.38 14.74
CA LEU A 80 0.16 -4.45 16.20
C LEU A 80 1.47 -3.92 16.77
N CYS A 81 2.62 -4.30 16.21
CA CYS A 81 3.93 -3.75 16.61
C CYS A 81 4.01 -2.23 16.37
N TYR A 82 3.52 -1.75 15.22
CA TYR A 82 3.45 -0.31 14.93
C TYR A 82 2.52 0.42 15.89
N SER A 83 1.41 -0.21 16.28
CA SER A 83 0.44 0.35 17.24
C SER A 83 1.06 0.52 18.62
N GLU A 84 1.82 -0.48 19.08
CA GLU A 84 2.54 -0.41 20.35
C GLU A 84 3.58 0.73 20.33
N LEU A 85 4.39 0.80 19.27
CA LEU A 85 5.41 1.85 19.11
C LEU A 85 4.80 3.25 19.00
N ALA A 86 3.72 3.40 18.22
CA ALA A 86 3.01 4.68 18.08
C ALA A 86 2.37 5.15 19.39
N SER A 87 1.94 4.22 20.24
CA SER A 87 1.40 4.53 21.56
C SER A 87 2.46 5.01 22.55
N MET A 88 3.69 4.48 22.44
CA MET A 88 4.83 4.86 23.28
C MET A 88 5.50 6.15 22.82
N VAL A 89 5.62 6.36 21.52
CA VAL A 89 6.36 7.48 20.91
C VAL A 89 5.43 8.26 19.97
N PRO A 90 4.56 9.15 20.51
CA PRO A 90 3.51 9.83 19.74
C PRO A 90 4.07 11.04 18.97
N VAL A 91 5.09 10.80 18.14
CA VAL A 91 5.73 11.80 17.29
C VAL A 91 5.46 11.47 15.83
N SER A 92 5.49 12.47 14.94
CA SER A 92 5.33 12.18 13.51
C SER A 92 6.54 11.37 13.05
N GLY A 93 6.28 10.11 12.67
CA GLY A 93 7.32 9.17 12.30
C GLY A 93 6.72 7.83 11.88
N SER A 94 7.22 7.28 10.78
CA SER A 94 7.04 5.87 10.43
C SER A 94 8.23 5.07 11.00
N ALA A 95 8.50 3.88 10.45
CA ALA A 95 9.50 2.91 10.93
C ALA A 95 10.86 3.53 11.30
N TYR A 96 11.34 4.50 10.52
CA TYR A 96 12.61 5.21 10.76
C TYR A 96 12.70 5.80 12.18
N THR A 97 11.68 6.55 12.61
CA THR A 97 11.70 7.24 13.91
C THR A 97 11.63 6.24 15.06
N TYR A 98 10.85 5.16 14.90
CA TYR A 98 10.76 4.11 15.90
C TYR A 98 12.05 3.30 16.02
N SER A 99 12.66 2.92 14.90
CA SER A 99 13.97 2.26 14.89
C SER A 99 15.06 3.15 15.49
N TYR A 100 15.00 4.46 15.27
CA TYR A 100 15.94 5.40 15.87
C TYR A 100 15.81 5.47 17.40
N ALA A 101 14.57 5.43 17.91
CA ALA A 101 14.30 5.46 19.35
C ALA A 101 14.72 4.17 20.07
N VAL A 102 14.53 3.00 19.43
CA VAL A 102 14.73 1.69 20.08
C VAL A 102 16.10 1.07 19.79
N MET A 103 16.57 1.14 18.53
CA MET A 103 17.73 0.38 18.04
C MET A 103 18.95 1.27 17.75
N GLY A 104 18.77 2.59 17.74
CA GLY A 104 19.81 3.56 17.49
C GLY A 104 20.07 3.87 16.01
N GLU A 105 21.06 4.73 15.79
CA GLU A 105 21.26 5.45 14.53
C GLU A 105 21.57 4.54 13.32
N MET A 106 22.38 3.50 13.49
CA MET A 106 22.79 2.64 12.37
C MET A 106 21.61 1.84 11.79
N MET A 107 20.80 1.23 12.65
CA MET A 107 19.61 0.50 12.23
C MET A 107 18.56 1.44 11.64
N ALA A 108 18.35 2.61 12.26
CA ALA A 108 17.46 3.63 11.72
C ALA A 108 17.90 4.11 10.34
N TRP A 109 19.21 4.33 10.12
CA TRP A 109 19.74 4.75 8.83
C TRP A 109 19.47 3.70 7.74
N LEU A 110 19.68 2.41 8.04
CA LEU A 110 19.35 1.32 7.11
C LEU A 110 17.84 1.27 6.79
N VAL A 111 17.00 1.37 7.81
CA VAL A 111 15.53 1.42 7.65
C VAL A 111 15.10 2.65 6.85
N GLY A 112 15.74 3.81 7.05
CA GLY A 112 15.47 5.03 6.29
C GLY A 112 15.74 4.87 4.80
N TRP A 113 16.88 4.26 4.42
CA TRP A 113 17.16 3.95 3.02
C TRP A 113 16.21 2.92 2.44
N ALA A 114 15.83 1.90 3.22
CA ALA A 114 14.83 0.92 2.81
C ALA A 114 13.48 1.60 2.53
N LEU A 115 13.02 2.50 3.40
CA LEU A 115 11.77 3.25 3.21
C LEU A 115 11.82 4.18 1.98
N ILE A 116 12.94 4.85 1.72
CA ILE A 116 13.09 5.69 0.51
C ILE A 116 12.91 4.84 -0.75
N LEU A 117 13.56 3.67 -0.80
CA LEU A 117 13.41 2.73 -1.92
C LEU A 117 11.99 2.18 -2.02
N GLU A 118 11.39 1.82 -0.89
CA GLU A 118 10.02 1.31 -0.82
C GLU A 118 9.00 2.34 -1.35
N TYR A 119 9.05 3.59 -0.88
CA TYR A 119 8.14 4.63 -1.36
C TYR A 119 8.37 4.98 -2.85
N ALA A 120 9.63 4.98 -3.32
CA ALA A 120 9.93 5.21 -4.73
C ALA A 120 9.39 4.10 -5.64
N LEU A 121 9.58 2.83 -5.25
CA LEU A 121 9.05 1.67 -5.95
C LEU A 121 7.52 1.63 -5.86
N GLY A 122 6.94 1.93 -4.70
CA GLY A 122 5.50 1.99 -4.48
C GLY A 122 4.82 3.04 -5.35
N ALA A 123 5.35 4.27 -5.38
CA ALA A 123 4.84 5.33 -6.24
C ALA A 123 4.90 4.95 -7.72
N SER A 124 6.00 4.31 -8.15
CA SER A 124 6.18 3.83 -9.52
C SER A 124 5.17 2.73 -9.89
N ALA A 125 4.98 1.74 -9.01
CA ALA A 125 4.01 0.67 -9.22
C ALA A 125 2.56 1.18 -9.25
N VAL A 126 2.22 2.18 -8.42
CA VAL A 126 0.92 2.86 -8.46
C VAL A 126 0.73 3.62 -9.77
N ALA A 127 1.75 4.32 -10.27
CA ALA A 127 1.67 5.02 -11.55
C ALA A 127 1.48 4.06 -12.74
N VAL A 128 2.17 2.91 -12.73
CA VAL A 128 2.01 1.87 -13.76
C VAL A 128 0.60 1.28 -13.72
N GLY A 129 0.08 0.95 -12.53
CA GLY A 129 -1.28 0.43 -12.40
C GLY A 129 -2.34 1.45 -12.86
N TRP A 130 -2.15 2.73 -12.54
CA TRP A 130 -3.02 3.82 -13.03
C TRP A 130 -2.96 3.95 -14.56
N SER A 131 -1.76 3.84 -15.15
CA SER A 131 -1.56 3.90 -16.60
C SER A 131 -2.32 2.79 -17.34
N GLY A 132 -2.44 1.60 -16.75
CA GLY A 132 -3.27 0.52 -17.31
C GLY A 132 -4.74 0.93 -17.44
N PHE A 133 -5.32 1.52 -16.39
CA PHE A 133 -6.71 2.04 -16.44
C PHE A 133 -6.87 3.21 -17.40
N ALA A 134 -5.93 4.16 -17.41
CA ALA A 134 -5.96 5.29 -18.31
C ALA A 134 -5.88 4.86 -19.79
N SER A 135 -4.99 3.91 -20.09
CA SER A 135 -4.84 3.34 -21.44
C SER A 135 -6.10 2.60 -21.88
N GLY A 136 -6.72 1.80 -20.99
CA GLY A 136 -7.99 1.13 -21.28
C GLY A 136 -9.15 2.10 -21.54
N LEU A 137 -9.20 3.22 -20.82
CA LEU A 137 -10.18 4.28 -21.06
C LEU A 137 -9.95 4.98 -22.41
N LEU A 138 -8.69 5.29 -22.75
CA LEU A 138 -8.32 5.89 -24.03
C LEU A 138 -8.68 4.97 -25.21
N ASP A 139 -8.40 3.68 -25.09
CA ASP A 139 -8.80 2.68 -26.08
C ASP A 139 -10.33 2.62 -26.23
N GLY A 140 -11.08 2.75 -25.14
CA GLY A 140 -12.55 2.78 -25.15
C GLY A 140 -13.17 4.00 -25.87
N ILE A 141 -12.44 5.11 -25.96
CA ILE A 141 -12.86 6.32 -26.71
C ILE A 141 -12.22 6.40 -28.11
N GLY A 142 -11.53 5.34 -28.55
CA GLY A 142 -10.91 5.23 -29.87
C GLY A 142 -9.52 5.87 -30.00
N ILE A 143 -8.90 6.30 -28.89
CA ILE A 143 -7.54 6.84 -28.87
C ILE A 143 -6.56 5.71 -28.55
N HIS A 144 -5.95 5.14 -29.59
CA HIS A 144 -4.98 4.07 -29.44
C HIS A 144 -3.56 4.62 -29.32
N LEU A 145 -3.00 4.60 -28.11
CA LEU A 145 -1.57 4.85 -27.92
C LEU A 145 -0.74 3.69 -28.53
N PRO A 146 0.37 4.00 -29.23
CA PRO A 146 1.31 2.98 -29.69
C PRO A 146 1.80 2.11 -28.53
N HIS A 147 1.96 0.80 -28.75
CA HIS A 147 2.44 -0.14 -27.72
C HIS A 147 3.75 0.32 -27.06
N ALA A 148 4.66 0.89 -27.86
CA ALA A 148 5.92 1.46 -27.42
C ALA A 148 5.78 2.53 -26.32
N LEU A 149 4.65 3.24 -26.26
CA LEU A 149 4.38 4.31 -25.29
C LEU A 149 3.46 3.88 -24.14
N LYS A 150 2.86 2.69 -24.20
CA LYS A 150 1.98 2.16 -23.15
C LYS A 150 2.76 1.35 -22.11
N VAL A 151 3.83 0.70 -22.53
CA VAL A 151 4.56 -0.28 -21.72
C VAL A 151 6.02 0.12 -21.55
N GLY A 152 6.61 -0.18 -20.40
CA GLY A 152 8.04 0.00 -20.17
C GLY A 152 8.91 -1.01 -20.94
N PRO A 153 10.23 -0.82 -20.95
CA PRO A 153 11.14 -1.79 -21.55
C PRO A 153 11.10 -3.11 -20.80
N GLN A 154 11.24 -4.22 -21.54
CA GLN A 154 11.48 -5.52 -20.95
C GLN A 154 12.89 -5.52 -20.36
N ILE A 155 12.98 -5.72 -19.05
CA ILE A 155 14.26 -5.79 -18.34
C ILE A 155 14.50 -7.25 -17.99
N GLU A 156 15.56 -7.80 -18.56
CA GLU A 156 16.13 -9.09 -18.17
C GLU A 156 17.54 -8.82 -17.66
N TRP A 157 17.65 -8.41 -16.39
CA TRP A 157 18.95 -8.15 -15.77
C TRP A 157 19.11 -8.94 -14.48
N GLY A 158 19.89 -10.03 -14.57
CA GLY A 158 20.14 -10.93 -13.44
C GLY A 158 18.85 -11.58 -12.94
N PHE A 159 18.54 -11.39 -11.66
CA PHE A 159 17.32 -11.90 -11.03
C PHE A 159 16.09 -10.99 -11.22
N LEU A 160 16.27 -9.80 -11.80
CA LEU A 160 15.17 -8.90 -12.14
C LEU A 160 14.66 -9.28 -13.54
N GLN A 161 13.63 -10.12 -13.56
CA GLN A 161 12.81 -10.38 -14.73
C GLN A 161 11.48 -9.64 -14.57
N GLY A 162 11.19 -8.68 -15.45
CA GLY A 162 9.96 -7.91 -15.38
C GLY A 162 9.76 -6.96 -16.57
N GLY A 163 8.49 -6.70 -16.89
CA GLY A 163 8.05 -5.88 -18.03
C GLY A 163 7.20 -6.69 -18.99
N GLU A 164 6.08 -6.13 -19.45
CA GLU A 164 5.32 -6.68 -20.57
C GLU A 164 6.07 -6.40 -21.89
N VAL A 165 6.13 -7.40 -22.76
CA VAL A 165 6.41 -7.38 -24.21
C VAL A 165 7.09 -6.09 -24.77
N GLY A 166 8.34 -5.80 -24.39
CA GLY A 166 9.23 -4.89 -25.14
C GLY A 166 8.70 -3.49 -25.53
N GLY A 167 8.11 -2.72 -24.61
CA GLY A 167 7.84 -1.30 -24.83
C GLY A 167 9.09 -0.39 -24.78
N LEU A 168 8.97 0.90 -25.08
CA LEU A 168 10.05 1.87 -24.91
C LEU A 168 9.93 2.58 -23.55
N PHE A 169 8.75 3.13 -23.26
CA PHE A 169 8.52 3.96 -22.08
C PHE A 169 7.02 4.08 -21.77
N ASN A 170 6.62 3.89 -20.51
CA ASN A 170 5.22 4.05 -20.10
C ASN A 170 4.87 5.54 -19.94
N LEU A 171 4.41 6.15 -21.04
CA LEU A 171 4.12 7.58 -21.12
C LEU A 171 3.01 8.01 -20.15
N PRO A 172 1.84 7.34 -20.05
CA PRO A 172 0.79 7.78 -19.12
C PRO A 172 1.24 7.70 -17.65
N ALA A 173 2.03 6.69 -17.27
CA ALA A 173 2.58 6.59 -15.91
C ALA A 173 3.50 7.77 -15.58
N VAL A 174 4.34 8.17 -16.54
CA VAL A 174 5.27 9.30 -16.34
C VAL A 174 4.53 10.63 -16.30
N LEU A 175 3.52 10.81 -17.14
CA LEU A 175 2.70 12.01 -17.13
C LEU A 175 1.95 12.17 -15.79
N VAL A 176 1.39 11.09 -15.23
CA VAL A 176 0.71 11.18 -13.93
C VAL A 176 1.69 11.45 -12.78
N VAL A 177 2.90 10.85 -12.81
CA VAL A 177 3.95 11.16 -11.83
C VAL A 177 4.36 12.62 -11.92
N ALA A 178 4.67 13.12 -13.13
CA ALA A 178 5.05 14.52 -13.32
C ALA A 178 3.95 15.49 -12.89
N PHE A 179 2.68 15.15 -13.16
CA PHE A 179 1.52 15.91 -12.71
C PHE A 179 1.42 15.96 -11.18
N VAL A 180 1.48 14.81 -10.50
CA VAL A 180 1.43 14.74 -9.03
C VAL A 180 2.63 15.45 -8.40
N THR A 181 3.84 15.28 -8.95
CA THR A 181 5.03 16.01 -8.50
C THR A 181 4.85 17.52 -8.63
N THR A 182 4.29 17.99 -9.75
CA THR A 182 4.01 19.43 -9.96
C THR A 182 3.03 19.95 -8.92
N LEU A 183 1.94 19.22 -8.64
CA LEU A 183 0.99 19.57 -7.59
C LEU A 183 1.66 19.65 -6.20
N LEU A 184 2.53 18.69 -5.88
CA LEU A 184 3.26 18.66 -4.61
C LEU A 184 4.24 19.85 -4.49
N VAL A 185 4.92 20.22 -5.58
CA VAL A 185 5.86 21.37 -5.60
C VAL A 185 5.14 22.70 -5.44
N ILE A 186 3.96 22.87 -6.05
CA ILE A 186 3.14 24.09 -5.92
C ILE A 186 2.59 24.24 -4.49
N GLY A 187 2.42 23.13 -3.77
CA GLY A 187 1.99 23.10 -2.37
C GLY A 187 0.47 23.08 -2.24
N THR A 188 -0.08 21.91 -1.96
CA THR A 188 -1.51 21.72 -1.71
C THR A 188 -1.84 22.00 -0.24
N LYS A 189 -2.25 23.22 0.08
CA LYS A 189 -2.69 23.62 1.44
C LYS A 189 -4.00 22.97 1.91
N GLU A 190 -4.78 22.35 1.01
CA GLU A 190 -6.14 21.83 1.24
C GLU A 190 -6.22 20.29 1.26
N SER A 191 -5.20 19.60 1.81
CA SER A 191 -4.99 18.16 1.57
C SER A 191 -6.00 17.22 2.27
N ALA A 192 -6.46 17.52 3.50
CA ALA A 192 -7.23 16.57 4.30
C ALA A 192 -8.65 16.30 3.78
N THR A 193 -9.40 17.36 3.42
CA THR A 193 -10.76 17.24 2.86
C THR A 193 -10.73 16.62 1.48
N PHE A 194 -9.76 17.01 0.65
CA PHE A 194 -9.56 16.45 -0.68
C PHE A 194 -9.27 14.95 -0.62
N ASN A 195 -8.39 14.53 0.31
CA ASN A 195 -8.12 13.11 0.53
C ASN A 195 -9.39 12.35 0.93
N ALA A 196 -10.16 12.86 1.90
CA ALA A 196 -11.41 12.22 2.32
C ALA A 196 -12.39 12.00 1.17
N VAL A 197 -12.55 12.99 0.28
CA VAL A 197 -13.39 12.87 -0.92
C VAL A 197 -12.89 11.76 -1.85
N LEU A 198 -11.57 11.69 -2.10
CA LEU A 198 -10.98 10.64 -2.93
C LEU A 198 -11.20 9.24 -2.34
N VAL A 199 -11.09 9.08 -1.02
CA VAL A 199 -11.37 7.81 -0.34
C VAL A 199 -12.82 7.41 -0.51
N ILE A 200 -13.75 8.34 -0.33
CA ILE A 200 -15.19 8.07 -0.52
C ILE A 200 -15.45 7.60 -1.95
N ILE A 201 -14.90 8.28 -2.96
CA ILE A 201 -15.06 7.87 -4.37
C ILE A 201 -14.57 6.43 -4.58
N LYS A 202 -13.37 6.10 -4.10
CA LYS A 202 -12.80 4.75 -4.23
C LYS A 202 -13.66 3.69 -3.53
N VAL A 203 -14.09 3.95 -2.30
CA VAL A 203 -14.92 3.02 -1.51
C VAL A 203 -16.31 2.84 -2.12
N THR A 204 -16.89 3.89 -2.67
CA THR A 204 -18.16 3.82 -3.41
C THR A 204 -18.01 2.98 -4.67
N ALA A 205 -16.94 3.18 -5.46
CA ALA A 205 -16.68 2.37 -6.65
C ALA A 205 -16.54 0.88 -6.31
N LEU A 206 -15.81 0.54 -5.24
CA LEU A 206 -15.70 -0.84 -4.76
C LEU A 206 -17.03 -1.39 -4.27
N SER A 207 -17.80 -0.61 -3.52
CA SER A 207 -19.12 -1.02 -3.06
C SER A 207 -20.08 -1.32 -4.22
N ILE A 208 -20.06 -0.51 -5.28
CA ILE A 208 -20.85 -0.75 -6.50
C ILE A 208 -20.40 -2.03 -7.18
N PHE A 209 -19.09 -2.25 -7.34
CA PHE A 209 -18.55 -3.48 -7.90
C PHE A 209 -19.05 -4.71 -7.12
N LEU A 210 -18.95 -4.69 -5.79
CA LEU A 210 -19.42 -5.78 -4.94
C LEU A 210 -20.93 -6.03 -5.05
N ALA A 211 -21.73 -4.96 -5.12
CA ALA A 211 -23.17 -5.06 -5.28
C ALA A 211 -23.57 -5.77 -6.59
N VAL A 212 -22.77 -5.61 -7.65
CA VAL A 212 -22.98 -6.28 -8.94
C VAL A 212 -22.44 -7.71 -8.95
N THR A 213 -21.24 -7.94 -8.42
CA THR A 213 -20.55 -9.24 -8.57
C THR A 213 -20.95 -10.29 -7.54
N LEU A 214 -21.23 -9.91 -6.29
CA LEU A 214 -21.55 -10.89 -5.24
C LEU A 214 -22.82 -11.71 -5.54
N PRO A 215 -23.92 -11.13 -6.06
CA PRO A 215 -25.10 -11.92 -6.44
C PRO A 215 -24.80 -12.96 -7.53
N MET A 216 -23.85 -12.68 -8.43
CA MET A 216 -23.47 -13.59 -9.52
C MET A 216 -22.83 -14.89 -9.04
N ILE A 217 -22.27 -14.92 -7.82
CA ILE A 217 -21.65 -16.12 -7.22
C ILE A 217 -22.63 -17.29 -7.21
N SER A 218 -23.89 -17.04 -6.83
CA SER A 218 -24.92 -18.08 -6.73
C SER A 218 -25.17 -18.83 -8.04
N GLY A 219 -25.03 -18.14 -9.18
CA GLY A 219 -25.20 -18.73 -10.51
C GLY A 219 -23.93 -19.39 -11.06
N HIS A 220 -22.78 -19.20 -10.42
CA HIS A 220 -21.47 -19.62 -10.93
C HIS A 220 -20.57 -20.21 -9.84
N ALA A 221 -21.14 -20.92 -8.87
CA ALA A 221 -20.39 -21.52 -7.76
C ALA A 221 -19.28 -22.48 -8.25
N GLN A 222 -19.45 -23.08 -9.42
CA GLN A 222 -18.45 -23.90 -10.11
C GLN A 222 -17.13 -23.18 -10.39
N ASN A 223 -17.12 -21.83 -10.46
CA ASN A 223 -15.89 -21.05 -10.66
C ASN A 223 -14.91 -21.16 -9.48
N PHE A 224 -15.37 -21.63 -8.32
CA PHE A 224 -14.53 -21.91 -7.16
C PHE A 224 -13.90 -23.30 -7.20
N GLU A 225 -14.23 -24.14 -8.18
CA GLU A 225 -13.69 -25.49 -8.33
C GLU A 225 -12.84 -25.62 -9.61
N PRO A 226 -11.58 -26.10 -9.50
CA PRO A 226 -10.85 -26.40 -8.26
C PRO A 226 -10.45 -25.13 -7.50
N PHE A 227 -10.52 -25.14 -6.17
CA PHE A 227 -10.22 -23.95 -5.36
C PHE A 227 -8.75 -23.56 -5.40
N ALA A 228 -7.84 -24.53 -5.33
CA ALA A 228 -6.40 -24.31 -5.35
C ALA A 228 -5.77 -25.03 -6.56
N PRO A 229 -6.02 -24.59 -7.81
CA PRO A 229 -5.55 -25.27 -9.02
C PRO A 229 -4.02 -25.38 -9.07
N ARG A 230 -3.33 -24.40 -8.51
CA ARG A 230 -1.85 -24.31 -8.44
C ARG A 230 -1.30 -24.73 -7.07
N GLY A 231 -2.15 -25.28 -6.20
CA GLY A 231 -1.82 -25.68 -4.83
C GLY A 231 -1.33 -24.52 -3.96
N TRP A 232 -0.66 -24.86 -2.85
CA TRP A 232 -0.06 -23.88 -1.95
C TRP A 232 1.13 -23.13 -2.55
N GLY A 233 1.74 -23.68 -3.60
CA GLY A 233 3.04 -23.23 -4.11
C GLY A 233 4.18 -23.72 -3.22
N ASN A 234 5.39 -23.78 -3.79
CA ASN A 234 6.60 -24.11 -3.03
C ASN A 234 7.45 -22.83 -2.88
N PRO A 235 7.65 -22.33 -1.65
CA PRO A 235 8.42 -21.10 -1.41
C PRO A 235 9.89 -21.21 -1.82
N PHE A 236 10.41 -22.43 -2.01
CA PHE A 236 11.79 -22.70 -2.44
C PHE A 236 11.91 -23.06 -3.92
N SER A 237 10.78 -23.26 -4.62
CA SER A 237 10.77 -23.66 -6.04
C SER A 237 11.03 -22.49 -7.00
N GLY A 238 11.05 -21.24 -6.52
CA GLY A 238 11.27 -20.05 -7.34
C GLY A 238 10.16 -19.71 -8.34
N SER A 239 9.12 -20.54 -8.48
CA SER A 239 8.05 -20.32 -9.48
C SER A 239 7.17 -19.10 -9.18
N GLY A 240 7.10 -18.68 -7.91
CA GLY A 240 6.25 -17.55 -7.49
C GLY A 240 4.75 -17.78 -7.73
N THR A 241 4.34 -19.03 -7.97
CA THR A 241 2.96 -19.47 -8.23
C THR A 241 2.36 -20.20 -7.02
N GLY A 242 1.04 -20.33 -6.99
CA GLY A 242 0.28 -20.91 -5.88
C GLY A 242 -0.10 -19.88 -4.82
N ILE A 243 -0.77 -20.34 -3.76
CA ILE A 243 -1.31 -19.48 -2.70
C ILE A 243 -0.21 -18.61 -2.06
N LEU A 244 0.95 -19.17 -1.73
CA LEU A 244 2.05 -18.43 -1.09
C LEU A 244 2.72 -17.44 -2.04
N GLY A 245 2.90 -17.81 -3.32
CA GLY A 245 3.46 -16.91 -4.33
C GLY A 245 2.54 -15.71 -4.64
N ALA A 246 1.23 -15.95 -4.67
CA ALA A 246 0.24 -14.89 -4.76
C ALA A 246 0.20 -14.03 -3.49
N ALA A 247 0.34 -14.61 -2.29
CA ALA A 247 0.38 -13.86 -1.03
C ALA A 247 1.55 -12.88 -0.98
N ALA A 248 2.75 -13.31 -1.42
CA ALA A 248 3.91 -12.43 -1.53
C ALA A 248 3.68 -11.25 -2.50
N SER A 249 2.93 -11.48 -3.59
CA SER A 249 2.59 -10.43 -4.56
C SER A 249 1.55 -9.47 -4.01
N ILE A 250 0.49 -10.01 -3.38
CA ILE A 250 -0.62 -9.26 -2.79
C ILE A 250 -0.17 -8.47 -1.55
N PHE A 251 0.90 -8.86 -0.86
CA PHE A 251 1.42 -8.09 0.27
C PHE A 251 1.62 -6.61 -0.07
N PHE A 252 2.00 -6.31 -1.32
CA PHE A 252 2.08 -4.93 -1.83
C PHE A 252 0.75 -4.16 -1.72
N ALA A 253 -0.40 -4.82 -1.89
CA ALA A 253 -1.70 -4.18 -1.74
C ALA A 253 -1.97 -3.67 -0.32
N TYR A 254 -1.30 -4.24 0.70
CA TYR A 254 -1.44 -3.78 2.08
C TYR A 254 -0.46 -2.66 2.46
N VAL A 255 0.49 -2.32 1.59
CA VAL A 255 1.44 -1.22 1.83
C VAL A 255 0.68 0.10 1.93
N GLY A 256 1.10 0.98 2.85
CA GLY A 256 0.49 2.28 3.09
C GLY A 256 -0.33 2.37 4.37
N PHE A 257 -0.55 1.26 5.10
CA PHE A 257 -1.20 1.33 6.42
C PHE A 257 -0.37 2.18 7.41
N ASP A 258 0.95 2.17 7.27
CA ASP A 258 1.90 2.93 8.06
C ASP A 258 1.81 4.45 7.82
N ALA A 259 1.17 4.90 6.73
CA ALA A 259 0.87 6.32 6.50
C ALA A 259 -0.02 6.93 7.59
N VAL A 260 -0.77 6.10 8.34
CA VAL A 260 -1.53 6.57 9.51
C VAL A 260 -0.60 7.12 10.61
N SER A 261 0.62 6.58 10.75
CA SER A 261 1.53 7.04 11.80
C SER A 261 2.19 8.38 11.47
N THR A 262 2.27 8.78 10.20
CA THR A 262 2.80 10.10 9.82
C THR A 262 1.89 11.23 10.29
N ALA A 263 0.58 10.96 10.40
CA ALA A 263 -0.43 11.90 10.89
C ALA A 263 -0.53 11.98 12.42
N ALA A 264 0.38 11.35 13.18
CA ALA A 264 0.35 11.34 14.64
C ALA A 264 0.38 12.75 15.26
N GLU A 265 1.13 13.70 14.68
CA GLU A 265 1.22 15.08 15.18
C GLU A 265 -0.07 15.88 14.99
N GLU A 266 -0.87 15.55 13.97
CA GLU A 266 -2.16 16.17 13.67
C GLU A 266 -3.34 15.48 14.39
N THR A 267 -3.05 14.45 15.18
CA THR A 267 -4.05 13.61 15.82
C THR A 267 -4.36 14.05 17.25
N LYS A 268 -5.65 14.09 17.59
CA LYS A 268 -6.12 14.23 18.97
C LYS A 268 -5.91 12.89 19.70
N ASN A 269 -5.26 12.89 20.86
CA ASN A 269 -4.95 11.66 21.61
C ASN A 269 -4.29 10.57 20.73
N PRO A 270 -3.10 10.85 20.15
CA PRO A 270 -2.43 9.96 19.20
C PRO A 270 -2.16 8.57 19.79
N GLN A 271 -1.90 8.47 21.09
CA GLN A 271 -1.61 7.21 21.79
C GLN A 271 -2.74 6.19 21.66
N ARG A 272 -3.99 6.65 21.51
CA ARG A 272 -5.16 5.80 21.32
C ARG A 272 -5.63 5.79 19.88
N ASN A 273 -5.64 6.94 19.22
CA ASN A 273 -6.30 7.10 17.92
C ASN A 273 -5.44 6.58 16.76
N VAL A 274 -4.11 6.66 16.83
CA VAL A 274 -3.21 6.10 15.80
C VAL A 274 -3.32 4.57 15.75
N PRO A 275 -3.24 3.83 16.88
CA PRO A 275 -3.51 2.38 16.90
C PRO A 275 -4.87 1.98 16.29
N ILE A 276 -5.94 2.71 16.64
CA ILE A 276 -7.28 2.43 16.11
C ILE A 276 -7.30 2.66 14.59
N GLY A 277 -6.65 3.71 14.10
CA GLY A 277 -6.53 3.98 12.67
C GLY A 277 -5.76 2.89 11.92
N LEU A 278 -4.61 2.45 12.45
CA LEU A 278 -3.78 1.39 11.87
C LEU A 278 -4.53 0.07 11.75
N ILE A 279 -5.04 -0.46 12.88
CA ILE A 279 -5.71 -1.76 12.92
C ILE A 279 -7.06 -1.70 12.20
N GLY A 280 -7.82 -0.62 12.43
CA GLY A 280 -9.14 -0.45 11.83
C GLY A 280 -9.09 -0.36 10.32
N SER A 281 -8.16 0.42 9.77
CA SER A 281 -8.01 0.53 8.31
C SER A 281 -7.60 -0.80 7.68
N LEU A 282 -6.64 -1.51 8.29
CA LEU A 282 -6.17 -2.81 7.81
C LEU A 282 -7.30 -3.86 7.79
N MET A 283 -8.07 -3.97 8.88
CA MET A 283 -9.19 -4.92 8.94
C MET A 283 -10.25 -4.61 7.88
N ILE A 284 -10.63 -3.33 7.73
CA ILE A 284 -11.62 -2.92 6.72
C ILE A 284 -11.11 -3.25 5.32
N CYS A 285 -9.85 -2.91 4.99
CA CYS A 285 -9.26 -3.21 3.69
C CYS A 285 -9.20 -4.72 3.41
N THR A 286 -8.82 -5.53 4.41
CA THR A 286 -8.80 -6.99 4.30
C THR A 286 -10.18 -7.55 3.92
N VAL A 287 -11.24 -7.06 4.58
CA VAL A 287 -12.63 -7.48 4.26
C VAL A 287 -12.99 -7.10 2.82
N PHE A 288 -12.71 -5.86 2.39
CA PHE A 288 -12.94 -5.44 1.01
C PHE A 288 -12.18 -6.32 0.01
N TYR A 289 -10.93 -6.67 0.31
CA TYR A 289 -10.10 -7.49 -0.56
C TYR A 289 -10.66 -8.90 -0.72
N LEU A 290 -11.13 -9.52 0.37
CA LEU A 290 -11.77 -10.83 0.32
C LEU A 290 -13.09 -10.81 -0.46
N LEU A 291 -13.91 -9.78 -0.26
CA LEU A 291 -15.16 -9.63 -0.99
C LEU A 291 -14.93 -9.39 -2.48
N VAL A 292 -13.92 -8.59 -2.84
CA VAL A 292 -13.57 -8.34 -4.24
C VAL A 292 -13.00 -9.60 -4.87
N ALA A 293 -12.12 -10.32 -4.19
CA ALA A 293 -11.59 -11.60 -4.67
C ALA A 293 -12.74 -12.61 -4.91
N ALA A 294 -13.67 -12.75 -3.96
CA ALA A 294 -14.84 -13.61 -4.13
C ALA A 294 -15.73 -13.15 -5.30
N GLY A 295 -15.95 -11.84 -5.44
CA GLY A 295 -16.72 -11.26 -6.54
C GLY A 295 -16.09 -11.51 -7.91
N VAL A 296 -14.77 -11.32 -8.04
CA VAL A 296 -14.02 -11.58 -9.29
C VAL A 296 -14.10 -13.06 -9.66
N VAL A 297 -13.77 -13.95 -8.72
CA VAL A 297 -13.85 -15.41 -8.94
C VAL A 297 -15.26 -15.82 -9.32
N GLY A 298 -16.26 -15.34 -8.58
CA GLY A 298 -17.66 -15.66 -8.82
C GLY A 298 -18.19 -15.17 -10.16
N ALA A 299 -17.86 -13.95 -10.56
CA ALA A 299 -18.42 -13.35 -11.78
C ALA A 299 -17.70 -13.80 -13.07
N TYR A 300 -16.38 -13.97 -13.02
CA TYR A 300 -15.56 -14.15 -14.23
C TYR A 300 -14.73 -15.44 -14.25
N GLY A 301 -14.64 -16.16 -13.13
CA GLY A 301 -13.70 -17.26 -12.97
C GLY A 301 -12.27 -16.76 -12.71
N ALA A 302 -11.42 -17.65 -12.19
CA ALA A 302 -10.04 -17.34 -11.84
C ALA A 302 -9.02 -18.35 -12.42
N SER A 303 -9.42 -19.12 -13.42
CA SER A 303 -8.63 -20.18 -14.05
C SER A 303 -7.86 -19.71 -15.27
#